data_AF-A0AAE0UX50-F1
#
_entry.id   AF-A0AAE0UX50-F1
#
_cell.length_a   1.000
_cell.length_b   1.000
_cell.length_c   1.000
_cell.angle_alpha   90.00
_cell.angle_beta   90.00
_cell.angle_gamma   90.00
#
_symmetry.space_group_name_H-M   'P 1'
#
loop_
_entity.id
_entity.type
_entity.pdbx_description
1 polymer ?
#
loop_
_entity_poly.entity_id
_entity_poly.type
_entity_poly.pdbx_seq_one_letter_code
_entity_poly.pdbx_strand_id
1 'polypeptide(L)'
;MWTKPVVMPMVLEWAYMGFILGVLRYLQLKPRVRKPWLNIISLVALSLACFGMTLVGNFQLSNDEELHNIGTSMTFGLGTLFCWVQSFMTLKVNLRNEGRQAGIPRFLLSGAVTFCMLLYFALMAQRLHMHAARAQWALVMFFLGFLGTFAIEFRHYHFEIVCSDDQEPPMSLSESFSEVSEYQSDQL
;
A
#
# COMPACT_ATOMS: atom_id res chain seq x y z
N MET A 1 24.02 -18.68 11.05
CA MET A 1 23.34 -19.89 10.52
C MET A 1 21.91 -19.85 11.03
N TRP A 2 21.00 -19.23 10.28
CA TRP A 2 19.57 -19.17 10.64
C TRP A 2 18.92 -20.50 10.24
N THR A 3 18.33 -21.20 11.20
CA THR A 3 17.65 -22.48 10.96
C THR A 3 16.43 -22.22 10.07
N LYS A 4 16.45 -22.78 8.85
CA LYS A 4 15.36 -22.79 7.86
C LYS A 4 13.92 -22.93 8.43
N PRO A 5 13.63 -23.70 9.51
CA PRO A 5 12.26 -23.82 10.02
C PRO A 5 11.59 -22.54 10.55
N VAL A 6 12.34 -21.51 10.95
CA VAL A 6 11.75 -20.31 11.59
C VAL A 6 11.57 -19.14 10.62
N VAL A 7 12.44 -19.05 9.61
CA VAL A 7 12.43 -17.94 8.65
C VAL A 7 11.34 -18.13 7.59
N MET A 8 11.05 -19.38 7.20
CA MET A 8 10.00 -19.68 6.22
C MET A 8 8.58 -19.26 6.64
N PRO A 9 8.06 -19.62 7.84
CA PRO A 9 6.71 -19.23 8.22
C PRO A 9 6.56 -17.70 8.29
N MET A 10 7.59 -17.01 8.80
CA MET A 10 7.61 -15.55 8.86
C MET A 10 7.51 -14.92 7.46
N VAL A 11 8.31 -15.36 6.48
CA VAL A 11 8.27 -14.81 5.11
C VAL A 11 6.90 -15.02 4.45
N LEU A 12 6.27 -16.18 4.71
CA LEU A 12 4.96 -16.48 4.16
C LEU A 12 3.86 -15.58 4.77
N GLU A 13 3.94 -15.28 6.07
CA GLU A 13 3.03 -14.33 6.73
C GLU A 13 3.12 -12.94 6.09
N TRP A 14 4.32 -12.44 5.82
CA TRP A 14 4.52 -11.15 5.14
C TRP A 14 3.98 -11.14 3.71
N ALA A 15 4.19 -12.23 2.96
CA ALA A 15 3.64 -12.37 1.61
C ALA A 15 2.11 -12.38 1.61
N TYR A 16 1.49 -13.08 2.57
CA TYR A 16 0.04 -13.12 2.74
C TYR A 16 -0.54 -11.75 3.12
N MET A 17 0.07 -11.07 4.10
CA MET A 17 -0.33 -9.71 4.48
C MET A 17 -0.20 -8.73 3.31
N GLY A 18 0.89 -8.82 2.53
CA GLY A 18 1.08 -8.03 1.31
C GLY A 18 -0.03 -8.25 0.28
N PHE A 19 -0.42 -9.50 0.05
CA PHE A 19 -1.51 -9.84 -0.86
C PHE A 19 -2.86 -9.25 -0.40
N ILE A 20 -3.21 -9.40 0.89
CA ILE A 20 -4.44 -8.80 1.45
C ILE A 20 -4.44 -7.29 1.27
N LEU A 21 -3.32 -6.61 1.58
CA LEU A 21 -3.18 -5.17 1.37
C LEU A 21 -3.44 -4.77 -0.09
N GLY A 22 -2.94 -5.57 -1.04
CA GLY A 22 -3.22 -5.41 -2.47
C GLY A 22 -4.69 -5.48 -2.82
N VAL A 23 -5.39 -6.50 -2.32
CA VAL A 23 -6.82 -6.69 -2.56
C VAL A 23 -7.63 -5.55 -1.94
N LEU A 24 -7.36 -5.19 -0.68
CA LEU A 24 -8.03 -4.07 -0.01
C LEU A 24 -7.82 -2.77 -0.79
N ARG A 25 -6.59 -2.53 -1.27
CA ARG A 25 -6.28 -1.34 -2.07
C ARG A 25 -7.02 -1.36 -3.41
N TYR A 26 -7.11 -2.52 -4.06
CA TYR A 26 -7.87 -2.69 -5.28
C TYR A 26 -9.35 -2.33 -5.06
N LEU A 27 -9.96 -2.84 -3.99
CA LEU A 27 -11.36 -2.57 -3.66
C LEU A 27 -11.61 -1.09 -3.36
N GLN A 28 -10.74 -0.44 -2.58
CA GLN A 28 -10.83 1.00 -2.30
C GLN A 28 -10.75 1.88 -3.55
N LEU A 29 -9.90 1.50 -4.50
CA LEU A 29 -9.68 2.27 -5.73
C LEU A 29 -10.72 1.97 -6.81
N LYS A 30 -11.38 0.81 -6.77
CA LYS A 30 -12.40 0.39 -7.76
C LYS A 30 -13.47 1.47 -8.01
N PRO A 31 -14.09 2.12 -7.00
CA PRO A 31 -15.08 3.18 -7.25
C PRO A 31 -14.46 4.54 -7.62
N ARG A 32 -13.19 4.80 -7.25
CA ARG A 32 -12.56 6.13 -7.40
C ARG A 32 -11.72 6.29 -8.67
N VAL A 33 -11.32 5.20 -9.32
CA VAL A 33 -10.38 5.23 -10.44
C VAL A 33 -11.09 5.17 -11.80
N ARG A 34 -10.88 6.20 -12.64
CA ARG A 34 -11.43 6.27 -14.01
C ARG A 34 -10.80 5.24 -14.98
N LYS A 35 -9.60 4.73 -14.69
CA LYS A 35 -8.86 3.77 -15.53
C LYS A 35 -8.64 2.45 -14.76
N PRO A 36 -9.57 1.47 -14.82
CA PRO A 36 -9.50 0.26 -14.00
C PRO A 36 -8.25 -0.60 -14.26
N TRP A 37 -7.69 -0.52 -15.48
CA TRP A 37 -6.48 -1.24 -15.88
C TRP A 37 -5.28 -0.99 -14.97
N LEU A 38 -5.06 0.25 -14.50
CA LEU A 38 -3.92 0.56 -13.62
C LEU A 38 -4.06 -0.14 -12.25
N ASN A 39 -5.28 -0.28 -11.76
CA ASN A 39 -5.56 -0.97 -10.50
C ASN A 39 -5.37 -2.48 -10.64
N ILE A 40 -5.78 -3.06 -11.77
CA ILE A 40 -5.55 -4.47 -12.10
C ILE A 40 -4.06 -4.76 -12.23
N ILE A 41 -3.31 -3.93 -12.99
CA ILE A 41 -1.86 -4.06 -13.15
C ILE A 41 -1.16 -4.01 -11.78
N SER A 42 -1.58 -3.09 -10.91
CA SER A 42 -1.05 -2.98 -9.56
C SER A 42 -1.30 -4.25 -8.73
N LEU A 43 -2.51 -4.81 -8.78
CA LEU A 43 -2.85 -6.04 -8.08
C LEU A 43 -2.04 -7.25 -8.59
N VAL A 44 -1.91 -7.39 -9.91
CA VAL A 44 -1.11 -8.46 -10.53
C VAL A 44 0.36 -8.31 -10.16
N ALA A 45 0.92 -7.10 -10.26
CA ALA A 45 2.31 -6.83 -9.91
C ALA A 45 2.61 -7.19 -8.45
N LEU A 46 1.73 -6.79 -7.51
CA LEU A 46 1.92 -7.12 -6.10
C LEU A 46 1.75 -8.62 -5.82
N SER A 47 0.82 -9.29 -6.50
CA SER A 47 0.61 -10.74 -6.36
C SER A 47 1.86 -11.51 -6.80
N LEU A 48 2.42 -11.15 -7.95
CA LEU A 48 3.67 -11.73 -8.44
C LEU A 48 4.87 -11.37 -7.57
N ALA A 49 4.92 -10.18 -6.98
CA ALA A 49 5.95 -9.81 -6.00
C ALA A 49 5.85 -10.67 -4.72
N CYS A 50 4.65 -10.95 -4.22
CA CYS A 50 4.44 -11.83 -3.06
C CYS A 50 4.82 -13.28 -3.38
N PHE A 51 4.53 -13.74 -4.60
CA PHE A 51 5.02 -15.03 -5.08
C PHE A 51 6.55 -15.06 -5.14
N GLY A 52 7.18 -13.99 -5.65
CA GLY A 52 8.63 -13.80 -5.61
C GLY A 52 9.21 -13.91 -4.20
N MET A 53 8.57 -13.29 -3.19
CA MET A 53 9.02 -13.38 -1.80
C MET A 53 8.96 -14.83 -1.29
N THR A 54 7.92 -15.56 -1.68
CA THR A 54 7.77 -16.98 -1.34
C THR A 54 8.91 -17.79 -1.95
N LEU A 55 9.28 -17.55 -3.22
CA LEU A 55 10.43 -18.19 -3.86
C LEU A 55 11.74 -17.88 -3.13
N VAL A 56 12.01 -16.61 -2.82
CA VAL A 56 13.23 -16.19 -2.10
C VAL A 56 13.33 -16.82 -0.72
N GLY A 57 12.19 -16.97 -0.02
CA GLY A 57 12.13 -17.61 1.30
C GLY A 57 12.34 -19.13 1.27
N ASN A 58 11.87 -19.80 0.22
CA ASN A 58 11.99 -21.26 0.07
C ASN A 58 13.32 -21.68 -0.56
N PHE A 59 13.76 -20.97 -1.59
CA PHE A 59 14.99 -21.22 -2.34
C PHE A 59 16.02 -20.16 -1.97
N GLN A 60 16.86 -20.50 -1.00
CA GLN A 60 18.00 -19.66 -0.63
C GLN A 60 19.05 -19.67 -1.73
N LEU A 61 19.80 -18.58 -1.85
CA LEU A 61 20.88 -18.41 -2.84
C LEU A 61 21.87 -19.59 -2.87
N SER A 62 22.17 -20.19 -1.71
CA SER A 62 23.08 -21.34 -1.59
C SER A 62 22.52 -22.67 -2.07
N ASN A 63 21.19 -22.77 -2.25
CA ASN A 63 20.51 -23.99 -2.67
C ASN A 63 20.24 -23.98 -4.18
N ASP A 64 19.71 -22.88 -4.69
CA ASP A 64 19.36 -22.71 -6.10
C ASP A 64 19.47 -21.22 -6.46
N GLU A 65 20.60 -20.84 -7.05
CA GLU A 65 20.92 -19.46 -7.39
C GLU A 65 19.96 -18.89 -8.45
N GLU A 66 19.62 -19.69 -9.47
CA GLU A 66 18.78 -19.25 -10.57
C GLU A 66 17.38 -18.91 -10.05
N LEU A 67 16.77 -19.82 -9.30
CA LEU A 67 15.42 -19.62 -8.78
C LEU A 67 15.36 -18.52 -7.72
N HIS A 68 16.42 -18.39 -6.91
CA HIS A 68 16.56 -17.28 -5.96
C HIS A 68 16.64 -15.92 -6.67
N ASN A 69 17.41 -15.83 -7.75
CA ASN A 69 17.55 -14.60 -8.53
C ASN A 69 16.24 -14.23 -9.26
N ILE A 70 15.50 -15.22 -9.76
CA ILE A 70 14.16 -15.02 -10.32
C ILE A 70 13.22 -14.47 -9.24
N GLY A 71 13.16 -15.11 -8.07
CA GLY A 71 12.32 -14.65 -6.96
C GLY A 71 12.69 -13.24 -6.48
N THR A 72 13.99 -12.93 -6.44
CA THR A 72 14.54 -11.62 -6.08
C THR A 72 14.10 -10.55 -7.09
N SER A 73 14.24 -10.84 -8.38
CA SER A 73 13.82 -9.96 -9.47
C SER A 73 12.30 -9.70 -9.44
N MET A 74 11.50 -10.75 -9.22
CA MET A 74 10.04 -10.62 -9.07
C MET A 74 9.68 -9.76 -7.86
N THR A 75 10.28 -10.03 -6.69
CA THR A 75 9.99 -9.29 -5.44
C THR A 75 10.30 -7.81 -5.58
N PHE A 76 11.53 -7.48 -5.96
CA PHE A 76 11.98 -6.09 -5.96
C PHE A 76 11.55 -5.35 -7.24
N GLY A 77 11.59 -6.00 -8.39
CA GLY A 77 11.18 -5.41 -9.67
C GLY A 77 9.68 -5.13 -9.73
N LEU A 78 8.84 -6.15 -9.48
CA LEU A 78 7.39 -5.98 -9.51
C LEU A 78 6.87 -5.20 -8.29
N GLY A 79 7.55 -5.29 -7.15
CA GLY A 79 7.32 -4.42 -6.00
C GLY A 79 7.55 -2.94 -6.36
N THR A 80 8.66 -2.62 -7.04
CA THR A 80 8.95 -1.24 -7.49
C THR A 80 7.91 -0.75 -8.48
N LEU A 81 7.50 -1.59 -9.45
CA LEU A 81 6.42 -1.29 -10.37
C LEU A 81 5.11 -0.99 -9.63
N PHE A 82 4.77 -1.81 -8.63
CA PHE A 82 3.62 -1.57 -7.77
C PHE A 82 3.68 -0.20 -7.08
N CYS A 83 4.83 0.16 -6.49
CA CYS A 83 5.03 1.45 -5.82
C CYS A 83 4.79 2.63 -6.78
N TRP A 84 5.34 2.57 -7.99
CA TRP A 84 5.15 3.61 -8.99
C TRP A 84 3.70 3.74 -9.46
N VAL A 85 3.06 2.60 -9.80
CA VAL A 85 1.67 2.60 -10.26
C VAL A 85 0.74 3.13 -9.16
N GLN A 86 0.93 2.72 -7.91
CA GLN A 86 0.14 3.22 -6.77
C GLN A 86 0.41 4.70 -6.48
N SER A 87 1.66 5.16 -6.55
CA SER A 87 2.00 6.57 -6.33
C SER A 87 1.41 7.45 -7.43
N PHE A 88 1.49 7.01 -8.69
CA PHE A 88 0.89 7.72 -9.82
C PHE A 88 -0.63 7.79 -9.68
N MET A 89 -1.30 6.67 -9.35
CA MET A 89 -2.74 6.65 -9.12
C MET A 89 -3.14 7.58 -7.97
N THR A 90 -2.42 7.50 -6.84
CA THR A 90 -2.68 8.35 -5.67
C THR A 90 -2.50 9.82 -6.02
N LEU A 91 -1.41 10.19 -6.70
CA LEU A 91 -1.15 11.57 -7.11
C LEU A 91 -2.20 12.08 -8.09
N LYS A 92 -2.61 11.27 -9.07
CA LYS A 92 -3.62 11.64 -10.07
C LYS A 92 -5.02 11.79 -9.48
N VAL A 93 -5.40 10.94 -8.53
CA VAL A 93 -6.66 11.05 -7.80
C VAL A 93 -6.62 12.26 -6.86
N ASN A 94 -5.50 12.51 -6.19
CA ASN A 94 -5.32 13.64 -5.26
C ASN A 94 -5.14 15.01 -5.89
N LEU A 95 -4.67 15.09 -7.13
CA LEU A 95 -4.55 16.36 -7.85
C LEU A 95 -5.91 16.99 -8.18
N ARG A 96 -7.02 16.27 -7.98
CA ARG A 96 -8.37 16.73 -8.35
C ARG A 96 -9.23 17.28 -7.21
N ASN A 97 -8.84 17.16 -5.93
CA ASN A 97 -9.49 17.84 -4.78
C ASN A 97 -8.75 17.49 -3.45
N GLU A 98 -8.12 18.43 -2.72
CA GLU A 98 -7.63 18.28 -1.31
C GLU A 98 -6.51 17.26 -0.95
N GLY A 99 -6.22 16.20 -1.70
CA GLY A 99 -5.37 15.10 -1.18
C GLY A 99 -3.84 15.23 -1.32
N ARG A 100 -3.30 16.40 -1.69
CA ARG A 100 -1.86 16.60 -2.01
C ARG A 100 -0.88 16.06 -0.95
N GLN A 101 -1.29 16.03 0.32
CA GLN A 101 -0.48 15.60 1.47
C GLN A 101 -0.05 14.13 1.43
N ALA A 102 -0.88 13.21 0.94
CA ALA A 102 -0.56 11.77 0.94
C ALA A 102 0.12 11.29 -0.37
N GLY A 103 -0.07 12.02 -1.47
CA GLY A 103 0.47 11.65 -2.78
C GLY A 103 1.96 11.95 -2.94
N ILE A 104 2.41 13.11 -2.47
CA ILE A 104 3.82 13.55 -2.50
C ILE A 104 4.75 12.59 -1.73
N PRO A 105 4.50 12.23 -0.46
CA PRO A 105 5.39 11.34 0.27
C PRO A 105 5.50 9.95 -0.38
N ARG A 106 4.40 9.41 -0.94
CA ARG A 106 4.43 8.13 -1.67
C ARG A 106 5.25 8.19 -2.94
N PHE A 107 5.15 9.30 -3.68
CA PHE A 107 5.96 9.53 -4.87
C PHE A 107 7.45 9.62 -4.51
N LEU A 108 7.81 10.41 -3.48
CA LEU A 108 9.19 10.51 -2.99
C LEU A 108 9.72 9.15 -2.52
N LEU A 109 8.90 8.38 -1.80
CA LEU A 109 9.28 7.06 -1.32
C LEU A 109 9.49 6.06 -2.46
N SER A 110 8.68 6.12 -3.52
CA SER A 110 8.89 5.33 -4.75
C SER A 110 10.18 5.71 -5.48
N GLY A 111 10.51 7.00 -5.50
CA GLY A 111 11.80 7.49 -5.97
C GLY A 111 12.96 6.95 -5.15
N ALA A 112 12.85 6.96 -3.82
CA ALA A 112 13.86 6.42 -2.90
C ALA A 112 14.05 4.91 -3.07
N VAL A 113 12.97 4.14 -3.21
CA VAL A 113 13.01 2.70 -3.56
C VAL A 113 13.80 2.48 -4.85
N THR A 114 13.46 3.22 -5.90
CA THR A 114 14.12 3.09 -7.21
C THR A 114 15.60 3.45 -7.13
N PHE A 115 15.93 4.54 -6.47
CA PHE A 115 17.32 4.96 -6.24
C PHE A 115 18.10 3.89 -5.47
N CYS A 116 17.52 3.34 -4.42
CA CYS A 116 18.14 2.30 -3.61
C CYS A 116 18.36 1.01 -4.41
N MET A 117 17.40 0.65 -5.28
CA MET A 117 17.54 -0.49 -6.20
C MET A 117 18.67 -0.28 -7.21
N LEU A 118 18.76 0.91 -7.83
CA LEU A 118 19.86 1.24 -8.75
C LEU A 118 21.21 1.25 -8.02
N LEU A 119 21.26 1.80 -6.81
CA LEU A 119 22.46 1.82 -5.98
C LEU A 119 22.91 0.39 -5.62
N TYR A 120 21.98 -0.51 -5.29
CA TYR A 120 22.29 -1.92 -5.06
C TYR A 120 22.99 -2.55 -6.27
N PHE A 121 22.43 -2.38 -7.48
CA PHE A 121 23.04 -2.93 -8.70
C PHE A 121 24.40 -2.31 -9.00
N ALA A 122 24.55 -0.99 -8.82
CA ALA A 122 25.83 -0.30 -9.00
C ALA A 122 26.89 -0.84 -8.03
N LEU A 123 26.55 -1.02 -6.74
CA LEU A 123 27.46 -1.55 -5.73
C LEU A 123 27.82 -3.02 -5.97
N MET A 124 26.86 -3.83 -6.44
CA MET A 124 27.11 -5.22 -6.85
C MET A 124 28.07 -5.28 -8.05
N ALA A 125 27.91 -4.39 -9.05
CA ALA A 125 28.83 -4.31 -10.19
C ALA A 125 30.26 -3.93 -9.78
N GLN A 126 30.41 -3.09 -8.75
CA GLN A 126 31.71 -2.72 -8.17
C GLN A 126 32.26 -3.77 -7.18
N ARG A 127 31.58 -4.92 -7.02
CA ARG A 127 31.90 -5.99 -6.04
C ARG A 127 31.98 -5.52 -4.58
N LEU A 128 31.30 -4.43 -4.24
CA LEU A 128 31.20 -3.89 -2.89
C LEU A 128 30.06 -4.57 -2.12
N HIS A 129 30.18 -5.88 -1.91
CA HIS A 129 29.10 -6.72 -1.38
C HIS A 129 28.54 -6.27 -0.03
N MET A 130 29.39 -5.77 0.89
CA MET A 130 28.93 -5.27 2.19
C MET A 130 28.08 -4.00 2.07
N HIS A 131 28.43 -3.10 1.14
CA HIS A 131 27.63 -1.91 0.86
C HIS A 131 26.35 -2.25 0.12
N ALA A 132 26.41 -3.19 -0.83
CA ALA A 132 25.23 -3.70 -1.53
C ALA A 132 24.22 -4.31 -0.55
N ALA A 133 24.67 -5.12 0.42
CA ALA A 133 23.79 -5.66 1.45
C ALA A 133 23.09 -4.55 2.26
N ARG A 134 23.80 -3.49 2.64
CA ARG A 134 23.19 -2.33 3.32
C ARG A 134 22.14 -1.63 2.45
N ALA A 135 22.42 -1.44 1.17
CA ALA A 135 21.46 -0.89 0.22
C ALA A 135 20.22 -1.80 0.09
N GLN A 136 20.39 -3.11 0.02
CA GLN A 136 19.27 -4.05 -0.03
C GLN A 136 18.38 -3.97 1.23
N TRP A 137 18.97 -3.84 2.42
CA TRP A 137 18.18 -3.63 3.65
C TRP A 137 17.44 -2.30 3.65
N ALA A 138 18.10 -1.22 3.21
CA ALA A 138 17.43 0.07 3.05
C ALA A 138 16.25 -0.01 2.06
N LEU A 139 16.42 -0.74 0.95
CA LEU A 139 15.36 -1.01 -0.02
C LEU A 139 14.16 -1.71 0.63
N VAL A 140 14.40 -2.75 1.44
CA VAL A 140 13.35 -3.45 2.19
C VAL A 140 12.63 -2.52 3.15
N MET A 141 13.35 -1.68 3.90
CA MET A 141 12.74 -0.72 4.82
C MET A 141 11.87 0.31 4.09
N PHE A 142 12.28 0.78 2.91
CA PHE A 142 11.45 1.67 2.10
C PHE A 142 10.20 0.99 1.56
N PHE A 143 10.27 -0.30 1.17
CA PHE A 143 9.08 -1.07 0.79
C PHE A 143 8.10 -1.23 1.96
N LEU A 144 8.60 -1.61 3.14
CA LEU A 144 7.77 -1.73 4.34
C LEU A 144 7.14 -0.38 4.72
N GLY A 145 7.92 0.70 4.67
CA GLY A 145 7.42 2.05 4.87
C GLY A 145 6.33 2.41 3.87
N PHE A 146 6.49 2.04 2.59
CA PHE A 146 5.51 2.30 1.54
C PHE A 146 4.20 1.56 1.81
N LEU A 147 4.28 0.27 2.12
CA LEU A 147 3.10 -0.53 2.51
C LEU A 147 2.45 0.01 3.79
N GLY A 148 3.25 0.45 4.76
CA GLY A 148 2.79 1.09 5.99
C GLY A 148 1.97 2.36 5.74
N THR A 149 2.26 3.11 4.67
CA THR A 149 1.42 4.27 4.30
C THR A 149 -0.01 3.87 3.96
N PHE A 150 -0.25 2.65 3.47
CA PHE A 150 -1.60 2.16 3.24
C PHE A 150 -2.26 1.72 4.55
N ALA A 151 -1.53 1.04 5.44
CA ALA A 151 -2.06 0.65 6.75
C ALA A 151 -2.56 1.88 7.55
N ILE A 152 -1.82 2.99 7.51
CA ILE A 152 -2.24 4.25 8.12
C ILE A 152 -3.49 4.81 7.43
N GLU A 153 -3.55 4.77 6.10
CA GLU A 153 -4.69 5.24 5.33
C GLU A 153 -5.95 4.42 5.61
N PHE A 154 -5.87 3.08 5.64
CA PHE A 154 -6.99 2.21 6.01
C PHE A 154 -7.51 2.52 7.41
N ARG A 155 -6.60 2.73 8.37
CA ARG A 155 -6.98 3.12 9.73
C ARG A 155 -7.69 4.47 9.76
N HIS A 156 -7.19 5.46 9.03
CA HIS A 156 -7.78 6.79 8.99
C HIS A 156 -9.17 6.80 8.33
N TYR A 157 -9.36 6.05 7.24
CA TYR A 157 -10.68 5.88 6.61
C TYR A 157 -11.69 5.21 7.54
N HIS A 158 -11.27 4.21 8.32
CA HIS A 158 -12.17 3.58 9.30
C HIS A 158 -12.60 4.58 10.38
N PHE A 159 -11.69 5.44 10.87
CA PHE A 159 -12.04 6.48 11.85
C PHE A 159 -12.98 7.54 11.27
N GLU A 160 -12.78 7.98 10.03
CA GLU A 160 -13.65 8.98 9.38
C GLU A 160 -15.09 8.47 9.21
N ILE A 161 -15.25 7.17 8.87
CA ILE A 161 -16.58 6.53 8.76
C ILE A 161 -17.25 6.46 10.14
N VAL A 162 -16.55 5.99 11.18
CA VAL A 162 -17.12 5.87 12.54
C VAL A 162 -17.50 7.25 13.10
N CYS A 163 -16.65 8.27 12.95
CA CYS A 163 -16.98 9.62 13.43
C CYS A 163 -18.13 10.28 12.64
N SER A 164 -18.34 9.91 11.38
CA SER A 164 -19.46 10.42 10.58
C SER A 164 -20.78 9.73 10.94
N ASP A 165 -20.74 8.44 11.34
CA ASP A 165 -21.92 7.71 11.84
C ASP A 165 -22.35 8.19 13.24
N ASP A 166 -21.41 8.61 14.09
CA ASP A 166 -21.73 9.21 15.41
C ASP A 166 -22.32 10.63 15.30
N GLN A 167 -22.27 11.25 14.11
CA GLN A 167 -22.87 12.55 13.83
C GLN A 167 -24.18 12.36 13.04
N GLU A 168 -25.10 11.56 13.59
CA GLU A 168 -26.51 11.70 13.21
C GLU A 168 -26.94 13.16 13.47
N PRO A 169 -27.66 13.80 12.54
CA PRO A 169 -28.10 15.17 12.71
C PRO A 169 -28.94 15.27 13.99
N PRO A 170 -28.89 16.38 14.76
CA PRO A 170 -29.87 16.58 15.81
C PRO A 170 -31.26 16.51 15.16
N MET A 171 -31.97 15.42 15.48
CA MET A 171 -33.34 15.16 15.11
C MET A 171 -34.17 16.42 15.43
N SER A 172 -34.54 17.13 14.38
CA SER A 172 -35.77 17.91 14.23
C SER A 172 -36.36 18.59 15.49
N LEU A 173 -35.59 19.44 16.18
CA LEU A 173 -36.21 20.44 17.07
C LEU A 173 -36.93 21.57 16.29
N SER A 174 -36.87 21.56 14.96
CA SER A 174 -37.60 22.49 14.08
C SER A 174 -39.01 22.00 13.71
N GLU A 175 -39.28 20.69 13.78
CA GLU A 175 -40.61 20.14 13.46
C GLU A 175 -41.57 20.29 14.64
N SER A 176 -41.09 20.12 15.88
CA SER A 176 -41.95 20.28 17.07
C SER A 176 -42.44 21.71 17.32
N PHE A 177 -41.77 22.74 16.79
CA PHE A 177 -42.22 24.14 16.94
C PHE A 177 -43.13 24.61 15.80
N SER A 178 -43.04 24.00 14.61
CA SER A 178 -43.95 24.34 13.50
C SER A 178 -45.32 23.71 13.67
N GLU A 179 -45.40 22.45 14.12
CA GLU A 179 -46.71 21.82 14.39
C GLU A 179 -47.47 22.54 15.51
N VAL A 180 -46.79 23.00 16.57
CA VAL A 180 -47.46 23.72 17.67
C VAL A 180 -47.95 25.12 17.24
N SER A 181 -47.27 25.77 16.29
CA SER A 181 -47.70 27.08 15.77
C SER A 181 -48.89 26.98 14.81
N GLU A 182 -49.00 25.88 14.05
CA GLU A 182 -50.05 25.69 13.05
C GLU A 182 -51.40 25.39 13.72
N TYR A 183 -51.43 24.62 14.82
CA TYR A 183 -52.65 24.38 15.59
C TYR A 183 -53.16 25.60 16.37
N GLN A 184 -52.29 26.57 16.70
CA GLN A 184 -52.69 27.73 17.50
C GLN A 184 -53.29 28.86 16.67
N SER A 185 -53.09 28.85 15.35
CA SER A 185 -53.64 29.88 14.44
C SER A 185 -55.06 29.57 13.95
N ASP A 186 -55.53 28.33 14.10
CA ASP A 186 -56.89 27.90 13.70
C ASP A 186 -57.93 28.00 14.84
N GLN A 187 -57.55 28.54 16.01
CA GLN A 187 -58.40 28.61 17.22
C GLN A 187 -58.71 30.06 17.68
N LEU A 188 -58.41 31.08 16.87
CA LEU A 188 -58.61 32.50 17.23
C LEU A 188 -59.32 33.27 16.11
#